data_AF-A0A1F7QLR7-F1
#
_entry.id   AF-A0A1F7QLR7-F1
#
_cell.length_a   1.000
_cell.length_b   1.000
_cell.length_c   1.000
_cell.angle_alpha   90.00
_cell.angle_beta   90.00
_cell.angle_gamma   90.00
#
_symmetry.space_group_name_H-M   'P 1'
#
loop_
_entity.id
_entity.type
_entity.pdbx_description
1 polymer ?
#
loop_
_entity_poly.entity_id
_entity_poly.type
_entity_poly.pdbx_seq_one_letter_code
_entity_poly.pdbx_strand_id
1 'polypeptide(L)' 'MPRQAPLKRKSFFVNERALRRAKKALGVATDAQAVRVSVERIAEMEKFWHFMKSSRRALKPGSLRAP' A
#
# COMPACT_ATOMS: atom_id res chain seq x y z
N MET A 1 -10.09 -8.91 16.28
CA MET A 1 -9.45 -9.15 14.97
C MET A 1 -10.54 -9.10 13.90
N PRO A 2 -10.52 -8.18 12.93
CA PRO A 2 -11.50 -8.22 11.84
C PRO A 2 -11.38 -9.57 11.11
N ARG A 3 -12.53 -10.20 10.85
CA ARG A 3 -12.61 -11.51 10.21
C ARG A 3 -11.98 -11.40 8.81
N GLN A 4 -10.88 -12.11 8.56
CA GLN A 4 -10.27 -12.11 7.22
C GLN A 4 -11.31 -12.63 6.23
N ALA A 5 -11.61 -11.81 5.21
CA ALA A 5 -12.48 -12.22 4.13
C ALA A 5 -11.87 -13.44 3.41
N PRO A 6 -12.70 -14.38 2.90
CA PRO A 6 -12.20 -15.55 2.20
C PRO A 6 -11.36 -15.13 0.97
N LEU A 7 -10.17 -15.72 0.83
CA LEU A 7 -9.28 -15.45 -0.28
C LEU A 7 -9.79 -16.18 -1.54
N LYS A 8 -9.86 -15.46 -2.67
CA LYS A 8 -10.17 -16.03 -3.98
C LYS A 8 -8.91 -16.12 -4.83
N ARG A 9 -8.59 -17.31 -5.33
CA ARG A 9 -7.49 -17.51 -6.29
C ARG A 9 -7.83 -16.84 -7.62
N LYS A 10 -6.90 -16.05 -8.13
CA LYS A 10 -6.95 -15.43 -9.47
C LYS A 10 -5.58 -15.55 -10.13
N SER A 11 -5.53 -15.52 -11.46
CA SER A 11 -4.31 -15.56 -12.26
C SER A 11 -4.32 -14.41 -13.27
N PHE A 12 -3.18 -13.74 -13.41
CA PHE A 12 -3.01 -12.57 -14.28
C PHE A 12 -1.62 -12.58 -14.89
N PHE A 13 -1.46 -11.91 -16.04
CA PHE A 13 -0.15 -11.57 -16.56
C PHE A 13 0.42 -10.39 -15.78
N VAL A 14 1.70 -10.48 -15.41
CA VAL A 14 2.39 -9.47 -14.61
C VAL A 14 3.77 -9.20 -15.19
N ASN A 15 4.25 -7.97 -14.98
CA ASN A 15 5.63 -7.62 -15.29
C ASN A 15 6.55 -8.12 -14.15
N GLU A 16 7.36 -9.14 -14.41
CA GLU A 16 8.25 -9.74 -13.40
C GLU A 16 9.27 -8.76 -12.80
N ARG A 17 9.74 -7.77 -13.57
CA ARG A 17 10.68 -6.76 -13.05
C ARG A 17 9.97 -5.83 -12.07
N ALA A 18 8.71 -5.47 -12.32
CA ALA A 18 7.90 -4.72 -11.38
C ALA A 18 7.66 -5.53 -10.10
N LEU A 19 7.36 -6.83 -10.24
CA LEU A 19 7.07 -7.71 -9.12
C LEU A 19 8.29 -7.95 -8.21
N ARG A 20 9.47 -8.14 -8.79
CA ARG A 20 10.73 -8.22 -8.03
C ARG A 20 11.04 -6.93 -7.26
N ARG A 21 10.83 -5.76 -7.88
CA ARG A 21 11.00 -4.47 -7.20
C ARG A 21 10.02 -4.31 -6.04
N ALA A 22 8.76 -4.68 -6.25
CA ALA A 22 7.74 -4.65 -5.21
C ALA A 22 8.12 -5.56 -4.02
N LYS A 23 8.57 -6.80 -4.28
CA LYS A 23 9.04 -7.70 -3.21
C LYS A 23 10.16 -7.10 -2.37
N LYS A 24 11.17 -6.52 -3.03
CA LYS A 24 12.29 -5.86 -2.34
C LYS A 24 11.80 -4.65 -1.52
N ALA A 25 10.95 -3.81 -2.08
CA ALA A 25 10.43 -2.61 -1.41
C ALA A 25 9.50 -2.93 -0.23
N LEU A 26 8.79 -4.07 -0.31
CA LEU A 26 7.85 -4.52 0.71
C LEU A 26 8.49 -5.46 1.74
N GLY A 27 9.70 -5.96 1.49
CA GLY A 27 10.39 -6.91 2.37
C GLY A 27 9.69 -8.28 2.44
N VAL A 28 9.04 -8.72 1.37
CA VAL A 28 8.24 -9.97 1.35
C VAL A 28 8.87 -11.05 0.49
N ALA A 29 8.65 -12.31 0.88
CA ALA A 29 9.28 -13.47 0.26
C ALA A 29 8.59 -13.91 -1.04
N THR A 30 7.25 -13.77 -1.12
CA THR A 30 6.47 -14.31 -2.23
C THR A 30 5.79 -13.23 -3.07
N ASP A 31 5.58 -13.56 -4.34
CA ASP A 31 4.90 -12.71 -5.31
C ASP A 31 3.44 -12.46 -4.90
N ALA A 32 2.77 -13.49 -4.36
CA ALA A 32 1.40 -13.37 -3.83
C ALA A 32 1.32 -12.41 -2.63
N GLN A 33 2.31 -12.45 -1.73
CA GLN A 33 2.40 -11.50 -0.62
C GLN A 33 2.60 -10.07 -1.13
N ALA A 34 3.47 -9.88 -2.14
CA ALA A 34 3.69 -8.56 -2.72
C ALA A 34 2.39 -7.98 -3.29
N VAL A 35 1.64 -8.76 -4.08
CA VAL A 35 0.36 -8.34 -4.64
C VAL A 35 -0.66 -8.03 -3.54
N ARG A 36 -0.79 -8.90 -2.53
CA ARG A 36 -1.74 -8.69 -1.41
C ARG A 36 -1.44 -7.40 -0.66
N VAL A 37 -0.20 -7.21 -0.22
CA VAL A 37 0.22 -6.02 0.55
C VAL A 37 0.11 -4.75 -0.29
N SER A 38 0.41 -4.82 -1.60
CA SER A 38 0.20 -3.68 -2.50
C SER A 38 -1.27 -3.27 -2.58
N VAL A 39 -2.20 -4.22 -2.66
CA VAL A 39 -3.65 -3.92 -2.69
C VAL A 39 -4.12 -3.33 -1.37
N GLU A 40 -3.65 -3.87 -0.24
CA GLU A 40 -3.96 -3.34 1.11
C GLU A 40 -3.44 -1.90 1.27
N ARG A 41 -2.23 -1.60 0.79
CA ARG A 41 -1.63 -0.26 0.81
C ARG A 41 -2.39 0.77 -0.01
N ILE A 42 -3.13 0.39 -1.05
CA ILE A 42 -3.96 1.35 -1.81
C ILE A 42 -5.04 1.94 -0.91
N ALA A 43 -5.72 1.12 -0.11
CA ALA A 43 -6.75 1.59 0.82
C ALA A 43 -6.16 2.52 1.91
N GLU A 44 -4.94 2.26 2.36
CA GLU A 44 -4.21 3.16 3.27
C GLU A 44 -3.82 4.46 2.58
N MET A 45 -3.31 4.39 1.35
CA MET A 45 -2.96 5.57 0.54
C MET A 45 -4.16 6.44 0.23
N GLU A 46 -5.34 5.87 -0.02
CA GLU A 46 -6.57 6.64 -0.22
C GLU A 46 -6.98 7.40 1.03
N LYS A 47 -6.89 6.76 2.21
CA LYS A 47 -7.13 7.42 3.51
C LYS A 47 -6.12 8.53 3.75
N PHE A 48 -4.83 8.26 3.50
CA PHE A 48 -3.77 9.25 3.62
C PHE A 48 -3.98 10.42 2.66
N TRP A 49 -4.37 10.15 1.41
CA TRP A 49 -4.67 11.17 0.42
C TRP A 49 -5.87 12.03 0.84
N HIS A 50 -6.94 11.42 1.35
CA HIS A 50 -8.07 12.15 1.92
C HIS A 50 -7.65 13.06 3.07
N PHE A 51 -6.83 12.55 4.00
CA PHE A 51 -6.26 13.33 5.08
C PHE A 51 -5.41 14.50 4.58
N MET A 52 -4.53 14.27 3.59
CA MET A 52 -3.69 15.32 3.00
C MET A 52 -4.54 16.39 2.30
N LYS A 53 -5.62 15.98 1.64
CA LYS A 53 -6.56 16.90 0.98
C LYS A 53 -7.33 17.76 2.00
N SER A 54 -7.83 17.16 3.08
CA SER A 54 -8.55 17.90 4.14
C SER A 54 -7.62 18.78 4.97
N SER A 55 -6.35 18.40 5.12
CA SER A 55 -5.35 19.14 5.89
C SER A 55 -4.58 20.18 5.07
N ARG A 56 -4.84 20.27 3.76
CA ARG A 56 -4.16 21.21 2.86
C ARG A 56 -4.46 22.64 3.30
N ARG A 57 -3.41 23.39 3.66
CA ARG A 57 -3.42 24.75 4.25
C ARG A 57 -3.80 24.85 5.75
N ALA A 58 -4.15 23.74 6.40
CA ALA A 58 -4.40 23.71 7.85
C ALA A 58 -3.15 23.34 8.67
N LEU A 59 -2.20 22.64 8.06
CA LEU A 59 -0.94 22.27 8.72
C LEU A 59 -0.01 23.48 8.83
N LYS A 60 0.32 23.87 10.06
CA LYS A 60 1.31 24.92 10.34
C LYS A 60 2.70 24.48 9.85
N PRO A 61 3.59 25.41 9.46
CA PRO A 61 4.99 25.09 9.19
C PRO A 61 5.60 24.28 10.34
N GLY A 62 6.29 23.18 10.03
CA GLY A 62 6.89 22.28 11.03
C GLY A 62 5.98 21.15 11.55
N SER A 63 4.73 21.04 11.07
CA SER A 63 3.81 19.97 11.48
C SER A 63 4.15 18.58 10.94
N LEU A 64 5.09 18.49 9.99
CA LEU A 64 5.59 17.22 9.45
C LEU A 64 6.99 16.98 9.98
N ARG A 65 7.16 15.88 10.73
CA ARG A 65 8.48 15.42 11.16
C ARG A 65 9.05 14.53 10.06
N ALA A 66 10.22 14.89 9.53
CA ALA A 66 10.96 13.98 8.66
C ALA A 66 11.34 12.71 9.45
N PRO A 67 11.32 11.53 8.82
CA PRO A 67 11.69 10.26 9.45
C PRO A 67 13.15 10.25 9.90
#